data_AF-J2SCG4-F1
#
_entry.id   AF-J2SCG4-F1
#
_cell.length_a   1.000
_cell.length_b   1.000
_cell.length_c   1.000
_cell.angle_alpha   90.00
_cell.angle_beta   90.00
_cell.angle_gamma   90.00
#
_symmetry.space_group_name_H-M   'P 1'
#
loop_
_entity.id
_entity.type
_entity.pdbx_description
1 polymer ?
#
loop_
_entity_poly.entity_id
_entity_poly.type
_entity_poly.pdbx_seq_one_letter_code
_entity_poly.pdbx_strand_id
1 'polypeptide(L)'
;MKKSNSILKIASCFGLFLFLFAAVSCSSDDPATENTDPPVVEPPVLQPGFPGPTYADNYISISSWNSRAQWNLANVHDPSVEKCGEYYYMYQTDASYGNAHDGHGHYPYRRSKDLVTWEYMGSAMVTAPAWVKDSLNNKRARMSPALPAIENPRYGYWAPYIKKVGSKYRMYYSIVVDEPIVGTSFETSWSERAFIGLAESDDLATNVWVDKGMVVCSEPDGVKPYSFTGTRNWENAYFKFNAIDPTFTETPEGDQYLIYGSWHSGIALLKLNPATGKPDQLKTLSDYGTRIASRNATSRWQASEGPEIIYNPDNQYYYLFLAYDGLDVPYNTRVCRSKSITGPFLGINGANVTNGADCWPMLTHPYGFNNHTGWVGFSHCSVFQNPDTKQWYYASQARLPKDVPGINASNALMMGHVRAIKWTEDGWPVVDAERYAAVPETTITESSFIGTWEQITMNYQYAVIQKSVTIYLTADKKVSGGASGTWSYDSTAKTLTVNGVKCKVSDAWDWESATRKVTISYSGLTAAGVPVWGKKIN
;
A
#
# COMPACT_ATOMS: atom_id res chain seq x y z
N MET A 1 -54.37 -21.07 -11.68
CA MET A 1 -55.49 -21.77 -10.98
C MET A 1 -54.90 -22.77 -10.00
N LYS A 2 -55.49 -22.81 -8.80
CA LYS A 2 -55.15 -23.68 -7.66
C LYS A 2 -55.42 -25.17 -7.94
N LYS A 3 -54.70 -26.03 -7.19
CA LYS A 3 -55.08 -27.27 -6.46
C LYS A 3 -53.98 -28.33 -6.65
N SER A 4 -53.18 -28.76 -5.66
CA SER A 4 -53.38 -29.23 -4.27
C SER A 4 -53.78 -30.71 -4.14
N ASN A 5 -53.14 -31.36 -3.15
CA ASN A 5 -53.40 -32.65 -2.47
C ASN A 5 -52.64 -33.86 -3.06
N SER A 6 -52.11 -34.84 -2.31
CA SER A 6 -52.36 -35.29 -0.92
C SER A 6 -51.25 -36.30 -0.52
N ILE A 7 -50.63 -36.26 0.67
CA ILE A 7 -50.93 -36.99 1.94
C ILE A 7 -49.91 -38.10 2.27
N LEU A 8 -49.41 -37.98 3.50
CA LEU A 8 -48.56 -38.83 4.34
C LEU A 8 -49.29 -40.10 4.84
N LYS A 9 -48.58 -41.22 5.09
CA LYS A 9 -48.90 -42.18 6.18
C LYS A 9 -47.67 -42.89 6.73
N ILE A 10 -47.68 -43.03 8.06
CA ILE A 10 -46.72 -43.62 9.01
C ILE A 10 -47.13 -45.07 9.32
N ALA A 11 -46.18 -45.96 9.64
CA ALA A 11 -46.39 -47.05 10.62
C ALA A 11 -45.06 -47.67 11.10
N SER A 12 -44.89 -47.74 12.42
CA SER A 12 -43.86 -48.46 13.18
C SER A 12 -44.34 -49.88 13.54
N CYS A 13 -43.43 -50.84 13.79
CA CYS A 13 -43.66 -51.94 14.75
C CYS A 13 -42.36 -52.66 15.18
N PHE A 14 -42.39 -53.10 16.44
CA PHE A 14 -41.36 -53.72 17.30
C PHE A 14 -41.14 -55.23 17.04
N GLY A 15 -40.00 -55.77 17.50
CA GLY A 15 -39.79 -57.21 17.76
C GLY A 15 -38.42 -57.50 18.42
N LEU A 16 -38.41 -58.27 19.51
CA LEU A 16 -37.32 -58.41 20.50
C LEU A 16 -37.07 -59.91 20.84
N PHE A 17 -35.80 -60.28 21.14
CA PHE A 17 -35.26 -61.51 21.79
C PHE A 17 -35.35 -62.87 21.04
N LEU A 18 -34.43 -63.86 21.15
CA LEU A 18 -33.64 -64.36 22.30
C LEU A 18 -32.38 -65.19 21.88
N PHE A 19 -31.53 -65.45 22.88
CA PHE A 19 -30.19 -66.09 23.00
C PHE A 19 -29.93 -67.50 22.42
N LEU A 20 -28.64 -67.77 22.13
CA LEU A 20 -27.99 -69.07 22.34
C LEU A 20 -26.48 -68.92 22.69
N PHE A 21 -26.09 -69.52 23.81
CA PHE A 21 -24.72 -69.62 24.35
C PHE A 21 -24.04 -70.89 23.82
N ALA A 22 -22.74 -70.81 23.53
CA ALA A 22 -21.83 -71.95 23.60
C ALA A 22 -20.43 -71.45 23.97
N ALA A 23 -19.86 -72.01 25.04
CA ALA A 23 -18.51 -71.77 25.52
C ALA A 23 -17.63 -72.99 25.21
N VAL A 24 -16.43 -72.77 24.67
CA VAL A 24 -15.28 -73.69 24.76
C VAL A 24 -13.99 -72.86 24.83
N SER A 25 -13.01 -73.42 25.54
CA SER A 25 -11.92 -72.82 26.29
C SER A 25 -10.55 -72.93 25.59
N CYS A 26 -9.63 -72.04 26.02
CA CYS A 26 -8.16 -72.14 26.09
C CYS A 26 -7.25 -71.90 24.86
N SER A 27 -6.51 -70.79 24.99
CA SER A 27 -5.03 -70.65 24.99
C SER A 27 -4.28 -70.54 23.66
N SER A 28 -3.81 -69.30 23.40
CA SER A 28 -2.46 -69.01 22.93
C SER A 28 -2.14 -67.55 23.26
N ASP A 29 -1.01 -67.34 23.96
CA ASP A 29 -0.47 -66.02 24.33
C ASP A 29 -0.04 -65.24 23.08
N ASP A 30 -0.64 -64.06 22.86
CA ASP A 30 -0.17 -63.08 21.88
C ASP A 30 0.66 -61.98 22.57
N PRO A 31 1.76 -61.51 21.95
CA PRO A 31 2.68 -60.56 22.55
C PRO A 31 2.02 -59.18 22.71
N ALA A 32 2.38 -58.50 23.81
CA ALA A 32 1.92 -57.16 24.13
C ALA A 32 2.12 -56.19 22.95
N THR A 33 1.03 -55.66 22.42
CA THR A 33 1.04 -54.47 21.57
C THR A 33 1.55 -53.30 22.40
N GLU A 34 2.74 -52.78 22.08
CA GLU A 34 3.15 -51.44 22.50
C GLU A 34 2.16 -50.43 21.92
N ASN A 35 1.24 -49.97 22.76
CA ASN A 35 0.52 -48.73 22.50
C ASN A 35 1.56 -47.61 22.63
N THR A 36 2.16 -47.21 21.52
CA THR A 36 2.82 -45.90 21.47
C THR A 36 1.73 -44.86 21.61
N ASP A 37 1.67 -44.20 22.77
CA ASP A 37 0.81 -43.05 22.96
C ASP A 37 1.00 -42.07 21.79
N PRO A 38 -0.08 -41.49 21.25
CA PRO A 38 0.05 -40.44 20.25
C PRO A 38 0.98 -39.35 20.81
N PRO A 39 1.89 -38.78 19.99
CA PRO A 39 2.85 -37.82 20.48
C PRO A 39 2.10 -36.70 21.21
N VAL A 40 2.41 -36.55 22.49
CA VAL A 40 1.94 -35.42 23.28
C VAL A 40 2.47 -34.18 22.58
N VAL A 41 1.58 -33.49 21.87
CA VAL A 41 1.87 -32.16 21.35
C VAL A 41 2.02 -31.29 22.59
N GLU A 42 3.26 -31.03 22.99
CA GLU A 42 3.51 -30.01 23.99
C GLU A 42 2.83 -28.71 23.50
N PRO A 43 1.94 -28.12 24.31
CA PRO A 43 1.35 -26.83 23.97
C PRO A 43 2.50 -25.86 23.68
N PRO A 44 2.43 -25.05 22.61
CA PRO A 44 3.42 -24.02 22.39
C PRO A 44 3.55 -23.20 23.66
N VAL A 45 4.78 -23.05 24.15
CA VAL A 45 5.09 -22.19 25.29
C VAL A 45 4.51 -20.81 24.97
N LEU A 46 3.43 -20.44 25.69
CA LEU A 46 2.86 -19.10 25.62
C LEU A 46 3.98 -18.14 26.00
N GLN A 47 4.57 -17.49 25.00
CA GLN A 47 5.40 -16.32 25.22
C GLN A 47 4.58 -15.30 26.04
N PRO A 48 5.23 -14.53 26.94
CA PRO A 48 4.57 -13.61 27.85
C PRO A 48 3.57 -12.76 27.07
N GLY A 49 2.38 -12.54 27.66
CA GLY A 49 1.26 -11.88 26.99
C GLY A 49 1.70 -10.58 26.32
N PHE A 50 1.99 -10.65 25.03
CA PHE A 50 2.30 -9.50 24.20
C PHE A 50 0.99 -8.71 24.09
N PRO A 51 0.87 -7.55 24.77
CA PRO A 51 -0.41 -6.84 24.85
C PRO A 51 -0.83 -6.29 23.49
N GLY A 52 0.16 -6.05 22.61
CA GLY A 52 -0.02 -5.54 21.26
C GLY A 52 -0.68 -4.16 21.18
N PRO A 53 -0.81 -3.62 19.96
CA PRO A 53 -1.52 -2.38 19.73
C PRO A 53 -3.05 -2.54 19.81
N THR A 54 -3.69 -1.57 20.45
CA THR A 54 -5.14 -1.58 20.75
C THR A 54 -5.94 -0.48 20.03
N TYR A 55 -5.30 0.37 19.23
CA TYR A 55 -6.00 1.46 18.53
C TYR A 55 -7.03 0.95 17.53
N ALA A 56 -8.19 1.60 17.46
CA ALA A 56 -9.31 1.17 16.64
C ALA A 56 -9.09 1.45 15.15
N ASP A 57 -9.62 0.57 14.29
CA ASP A 57 -9.62 0.75 12.83
C ASP A 57 -10.60 1.84 12.39
N ASN A 58 -11.77 1.85 13.01
CA ASN A 58 -12.70 2.98 12.94
C ASN A 58 -12.31 4.03 13.98
N TYR A 59 -11.73 5.14 13.53
CA TYR A 59 -11.22 6.20 14.38
C TYR A 59 -12.15 7.43 14.48
N ILE A 60 -13.42 7.33 14.07
CA ILE A 60 -14.35 8.49 14.07
C ILE A 60 -14.40 9.21 15.42
N SER A 61 -14.39 8.47 16.52
CA SER A 61 -14.43 9.01 17.89
C SER A 61 -13.28 9.96 18.22
N ILE A 62 -12.16 9.84 17.50
CA ILE A 62 -10.97 10.68 17.66
C ILE A 62 -10.66 11.50 16.40
N SER A 63 -11.56 11.54 15.41
CA SER A 63 -11.27 12.16 14.10
C SER A 63 -11.13 13.69 14.15
N SER A 64 -11.68 14.36 15.16
CA SER A 64 -11.63 15.82 15.28
C SER A 64 -10.21 16.35 15.58
N TRP A 65 -9.95 17.60 15.21
CA TRP A 65 -8.68 18.27 15.52
C TRP A 65 -8.36 18.29 17.03
N ASN A 66 -9.38 18.44 17.87
CA ASN A 66 -9.21 18.47 19.33
C ASN A 66 -8.61 17.16 19.88
N SER A 67 -8.78 16.05 19.15
CA SER A 67 -8.24 14.73 19.50
C SER A 67 -6.95 14.38 18.76
N ARG A 68 -6.31 15.31 18.04
CA ARG A 68 -5.15 15.03 17.17
C ARG A 68 -3.97 14.35 17.86
N ALA A 69 -3.76 14.63 19.15
CA ALA A 69 -2.71 13.97 19.94
C ALA A 69 -2.93 12.45 20.08
N GLN A 70 -4.15 11.97 19.82
CA GLN A 70 -4.53 10.55 19.84
C GLN A 70 -4.57 9.93 18.44
N TRP A 71 -4.34 10.71 17.37
CA TRP A 71 -4.55 10.21 16.00
C TRP A 71 -3.71 8.99 15.69
N ASN A 72 -2.48 8.86 16.21
CA ASN A 72 -1.60 7.76 15.85
C ASN A 72 -1.53 7.63 14.31
N LEU A 73 -2.08 6.57 13.72
CA LEU A 73 -2.17 6.33 12.27
C LEU A 73 -3.51 6.77 11.63
N ALA A 74 -4.40 7.42 12.37
CA ALA A 74 -5.59 8.06 11.80
C ALA A 74 -5.21 9.20 10.85
N ASN A 75 -6.07 9.43 9.85
CA ASN A 75 -5.94 10.51 8.87
C ASN A 75 -4.63 10.46 8.09
N VAL A 76 -4.14 9.27 7.74
CA VAL A 76 -2.94 9.10 6.90
C VAL A 76 -3.34 9.08 5.43
N HIS A 77 -2.71 9.90 4.61
CA HIS A 77 -2.86 9.88 3.15
C HIS A 77 -1.54 10.18 2.47
N ASP A 78 -1.08 9.29 1.58
CA ASP A 78 0.15 9.41 0.80
C ASP A 78 1.38 9.63 1.70
N PRO A 79 1.66 8.69 2.64
CA PRO A 79 2.73 8.86 3.60
C PRO A 79 4.11 8.75 2.94
N SER A 80 5.06 9.56 3.38
CA SER A 80 6.50 9.38 3.13
C SER A 80 7.25 9.27 4.46
N VAL A 81 8.07 8.22 4.59
CA VAL A 81 8.73 7.86 5.86
C VAL A 81 10.25 7.87 5.74
N GLU A 82 10.94 8.52 6.68
CA GLU A 82 12.41 8.49 6.80
C GLU A 82 12.82 8.40 8.28
N LYS A 83 13.96 7.76 8.55
CA LYS A 83 14.49 7.66 9.92
C LYS A 83 15.43 8.83 10.23
N CYS A 84 15.23 9.49 11.37
CA CYS A 84 16.14 10.49 11.93
C CYS A 84 16.38 10.20 13.42
N GLY A 85 17.63 9.94 13.79
CA GLY A 85 17.99 9.52 15.15
C GLY A 85 17.25 8.24 15.54
N GLU A 86 16.59 8.25 16.70
CA GLU A 86 15.82 7.12 17.21
C GLU A 86 14.40 6.99 16.62
N TYR A 87 13.95 7.97 15.84
CA TYR A 87 12.58 8.05 15.36
C TYR A 87 12.49 7.86 13.85
N TYR A 88 11.40 7.25 13.42
CA TYR A 88 10.85 7.37 12.08
C TYR A 88 9.90 8.57 12.05
N TYR A 89 9.97 9.35 10.98
CA TYR A 89 9.09 10.49 10.73
C TYR A 89 8.25 10.19 9.49
N MET A 90 6.95 10.49 9.55
CA MET A 90 6.02 10.32 8.44
C MET A 90 5.36 11.66 8.13
N TYR A 91 5.57 12.15 6.91
CA TYR A 91 4.87 13.31 6.34
C TYR A 91 3.82 12.84 5.35
N GLN A 92 2.79 13.64 5.10
CA GLN A 92 1.63 13.20 4.32
C GLN A 92 0.95 14.35 3.57
N THR A 93 0.02 13.99 2.68
CA THR A 93 -0.94 14.91 2.07
C THR A 93 -1.81 15.61 3.12
N ASP A 94 -2.23 16.83 2.78
CA ASP A 94 -3.28 17.59 3.46
C ASP A 94 -4.64 16.88 3.33
N ALA A 95 -4.85 15.87 4.17
CA ALA A 95 -6.07 15.11 4.20
C ALA A 95 -6.39 14.63 5.62
N SER A 96 -7.67 14.72 5.96
CA SER A 96 -8.21 14.18 7.21
C SER A 96 -9.71 14.01 7.05
N TYR A 97 -10.31 13.08 7.78
CA TYR A 97 -11.76 12.92 7.81
C TYR A 97 -12.45 14.24 8.21
N GLY A 98 -13.38 14.69 7.37
CA GLY A 98 -14.09 15.97 7.56
C GLY A 98 -13.19 17.21 7.48
N ASN A 99 -12.01 17.11 6.86
CA ASN A 99 -11.02 18.18 6.77
C ASN A 99 -10.64 18.80 8.12
N ALA A 100 -10.63 17.99 9.18
CA ALA A 100 -10.23 18.40 10.52
C ALA A 100 -8.85 19.08 10.63
N HIS A 101 -7.95 18.89 9.66
CA HIS A 101 -6.64 19.53 9.63
C HIS A 101 -6.65 20.98 9.08
N ASP A 102 -7.72 21.40 8.40
CA ASP A 102 -7.78 22.71 7.74
C ASP A 102 -7.46 23.85 8.70
N GLY A 103 -6.60 24.78 8.28
CA GLY A 103 -6.18 25.93 9.10
C GLY A 103 -5.05 25.63 10.09
N HIS A 104 -4.48 24.42 10.07
CA HIS A 104 -3.40 24.02 10.98
C HIS A 104 -2.06 23.74 10.27
N GLY A 105 -1.86 24.38 9.12
CA GLY A 105 -0.70 24.22 8.25
C GLY A 105 -0.82 23.02 7.31
N HIS A 106 0.28 22.74 6.63
CA HIS A 106 0.37 21.88 5.45
C HIS A 106 1.49 20.85 5.62
N TYR A 107 1.29 19.70 4.97
CA TYR A 107 2.08 18.49 5.12
C TYR A 107 2.15 18.05 6.59
N PRO A 108 1.03 17.57 7.17
CA PRO A 108 1.00 17.06 8.53
C PRO A 108 2.07 15.99 8.73
N TYR A 109 2.60 15.88 9.94
CA TYR A 109 3.59 14.86 10.25
C TYR A 109 3.45 14.26 11.64
N ARG A 110 4.00 13.05 11.75
CA ARG A 110 4.03 12.25 12.97
C ARG A 110 5.37 11.53 13.09
N ARG A 111 5.68 11.03 14.28
CA ARG A 111 6.90 10.24 14.52
C ARG A 111 6.63 8.98 15.32
N SER A 112 7.50 7.99 15.21
CA SER A 112 7.43 6.73 15.94
C SER A 112 8.82 6.14 16.18
N LYS A 113 9.03 5.47 17.31
CA LYS A 113 10.26 4.69 17.55
C LYS A 113 10.14 3.25 17.04
N ASP A 114 8.92 2.72 17.05
CA ASP A 114 8.63 1.29 16.89
C ASP A 114 7.82 0.97 15.62
N LEU A 115 7.45 1.99 14.83
CA LEU A 115 6.57 1.92 13.65
C LEU A 115 5.11 1.52 13.95
N VAL A 116 4.73 1.42 15.23
CA VAL A 116 3.39 0.98 15.69
C VAL A 116 2.68 2.11 16.42
N THR A 117 3.39 2.77 17.33
CA THR A 117 2.90 3.89 18.13
C THR A 117 3.42 5.18 17.53
N TRP A 118 2.51 5.97 16.96
CA TRP A 118 2.84 7.25 16.33
C TRP A 118 2.30 8.43 17.13
N GLU A 119 3.12 9.47 17.24
CA GLU A 119 2.78 10.75 17.87
C GLU A 119 2.59 11.79 16.78
N TYR A 120 1.41 12.43 16.72
CA TYR A 120 1.18 13.56 15.82
C TYR A 120 1.97 14.79 16.29
N MET A 121 2.75 15.40 15.40
CA MET A 121 3.70 16.44 15.76
C MET A 121 3.34 17.84 15.24
N GLY A 122 2.49 17.94 14.21
CA GLY A 122 2.11 19.21 13.59
C GLY A 122 2.18 19.15 12.07
N SER A 123 2.66 20.22 11.44
CA SER A 123 2.77 20.40 9.99
C SER A 123 4.15 20.94 9.59
N ALA A 124 4.60 20.66 8.37
CA ALA A 124 5.90 21.09 7.87
C ALA A 124 5.92 22.54 7.38
N MET A 125 4.78 23.05 6.94
CA MET A 125 4.66 24.33 6.25
C MET A 125 3.40 25.06 6.71
N VAL A 126 3.47 26.38 6.91
CA VAL A 126 2.30 27.17 7.36
C VAL A 126 1.52 27.76 6.18
N THR A 127 2.22 28.12 5.10
CA THR A 127 1.67 28.77 3.90
C THR A 127 2.46 28.35 2.67
N ALA A 128 1.82 28.32 1.50
CA ALA A 128 2.53 28.14 0.23
C ALA A 128 3.65 29.19 0.05
N PRO A 129 4.83 28.80 -0.47
CA PRO A 129 5.88 29.74 -0.80
C PRO A 129 5.47 30.74 -1.89
N ALA A 130 5.92 32.00 -1.77
CA ALA A 130 5.57 33.07 -2.70
C ALA A 130 5.94 32.74 -4.17
N TRP A 131 7.04 32.00 -4.38
CA TRP A 131 7.50 31.62 -5.71
C TRP A 131 6.47 30.83 -6.51
N VAL A 132 5.53 30.14 -5.86
CA VAL A 132 4.47 29.36 -6.55
C VAL A 132 3.56 30.31 -7.33
N LYS A 133 3.05 31.35 -6.66
CA LYS A 133 2.20 32.39 -7.29
C LYS A 133 2.97 33.09 -8.40
N ASP A 134 4.21 33.48 -8.14
CA ASP A 134 5.05 34.18 -9.11
C ASP A 134 5.31 33.30 -10.34
N SER A 135 5.64 32.02 -10.14
CA SER A 135 5.88 31.07 -11.23
C SER A 135 4.65 30.82 -12.08
N LEU A 136 3.48 30.66 -11.43
CA LEU A 136 2.17 30.53 -12.07
C LEU A 136 1.89 31.75 -12.96
N ASN A 137 1.93 32.96 -12.38
CA ASN A 137 1.58 34.19 -13.08
C ASN A 137 2.59 34.53 -14.19
N ASN A 138 3.89 34.27 -13.97
CA ASN A 138 4.91 34.40 -15.02
C ASN A 138 4.63 33.46 -16.20
N LYS A 139 4.14 32.25 -15.95
CA LYS A 139 3.79 31.29 -17.01
C LYS A 139 2.51 31.71 -17.73
N ARG A 140 1.49 32.18 -17.01
CA ARG A 140 0.25 32.74 -17.58
C ARG A 140 0.52 33.93 -18.51
N ALA A 141 1.42 34.85 -18.12
CA ALA A 141 1.80 36.00 -18.93
C ALA A 141 2.51 35.64 -20.25
N ARG A 142 3.11 34.44 -20.35
CA ARG A 142 3.77 33.93 -21.56
C ARG A 142 2.88 33.06 -22.45
N MET A 143 1.63 32.84 -22.06
CA MET A 143 0.67 32.12 -22.90
C MET A 143 0.28 32.97 -24.10
N SER A 144 -0.35 32.33 -25.11
CA SER A 144 -0.86 33.02 -26.29
C SER A 144 -2.36 32.71 -26.46
N PRO A 145 -3.26 33.69 -26.23
CA PRO A 145 -2.98 35.01 -25.68
C PRO A 145 -2.48 34.96 -24.22
N ALA A 146 -1.82 36.03 -23.78
CA ALA A 146 -1.38 36.14 -22.38
C ALA A 146 -2.61 36.14 -21.46
N LEU A 147 -2.54 35.39 -20.36
CA LEU A 147 -3.63 35.29 -19.38
C LEU A 147 -3.37 36.24 -18.20
N PRO A 148 -4.43 36.82 -17.61
CA PRO A 148 -4.28 37.70 -16.44
C PRO A 148 -3.75 36.94 -15.23
N ALA A 149 -3.02 37.64 -14.36
CA ALA A 149 -2.54 37.08 -13.11
C ALA A 149 -3.71 36.65 -12.19
N ILE A 150 -3.48 35.61 -11.41
CA ILE A 150 -4.36 35.18 -10.32
C ILE A 150 -3.78 35.75 -9.03
N GLU A 151 -4.55 36.59 -8.34
CA GLU A 151 -4.07 37.27 -7.13
C GLU A 151 -4.02 36.32 -5.92
N ASN A 152 -5.08 35.52 -5.75
CA ASN A 152 -5.27 34.62 -4.61
C ASN A 152 -5.59 33.19 -5.11
N PRO A 153 -4.61 32.48 -5.70
CA PRO A 153 -4.81 31.12 -6.17
C PRO A 153 -5.17 30.16 -5.02
N ARG A 154 -6.13 29.26 -5.26
CA ARG A 154 -6.41 28.13 -4.37
C ARG A 154 -5.35 27.05 -4.53
N TYR A 155 -4.90 26.48 -3.41
CA TYR A 155 -3.85 25.47 -3.38
C TYR A 155 -4.28 24.18 -2.70
N GLY A 156 -3.81 23.04 -3.22
CA GLY A 156 -3.75 21.75 -2.53
C GLY A 156 -2.30 21.33 -2.29
N TYR A 157 -2.04 20.64 -1.17
CA TYR A 157 -0.69 20.27 -0.73
C TYR A 157 -0.58 18.75 -0.63
N TRP A 158 0.00 18.13 -1.65
CA TRP A 158 -0.12 16.69 -1.86
C TRP A 158 1.23 15.97 -1.85
N ALA A 159 1.20 14.74 -1.36
CA ALA A 159 2.22 13.69 -1.44
C ALA A 159 3.66 14.23 -1.31
N PRO A 160 4.06 14.72 -0.13
CA PRO A 160 5.44 15.10 0.09
C PRO A 160 6.31 13.84 0.14
N TYR A 161 7.54 13.92 -0.37
CA TYR A 161 8.54 12.87 -0.25
C TYR A 161 9.77 13.37 0.48
N ILE A 162 10.18 12.64 1.52
CA ILE A 162 11.33 12.97 2.34
C ILE A 162 12.45 11.95 2.16
N LYS A 163 13.68 12.45 2.04
CA LYS A 163 14.88 11.61 1.96
C LYS A 163 16.06 12.26 2.64
N LYS A 164 16.84 11.48 3.36
CA LYS A 164 18.19 11.90 3.77
C LYS A 164 19.15 11.88 2.59
N VAL A 165 19.80 13.00 2.30
CA VAL A 165 20.79 13.18 1.24
C VAL A 165 22.03 13.84 1.84
N GLY A 166 23.12 13.08 1.95
CA GLY A 166 24.30 13.49 2.69
C GLY A 166 23.96 13.81 4.16
N SER A 167 24.23 15.05 4.59
CA SER A 167 23.95 15.51 5.95
C SER A 167 22.59 16.17 6.13
N LYS A 168 21.80 16.36 5.05
CA LYS A 168 20.51 17.06 5.08
C LYS A 168 19.36 16.12 4.80
N TYR A 169 18.17 16.52 5.20
CA TYR A 169 16.91 15.97 4.72
C TYR A 169 16.35 16.88 3.64
N ARG A 170 15.92 16.28 2.53
CA ARG A 170 15.22 16.96 1.44
C ARG A 170 13.77 16.54 1.45
N MET A 171 12.86 17.51 1.40
CA MET A 171 11.45 17.30 1.12
C MET A 171 11.14 17.82 -0.27
N TYR A 172 10.78 16.91 -1.18
CA TYR A 172 10.14 17.28 -2.44
C TYR A 172 8.63 17.29 -2.19
N TYR A 173 7.96 18.40 -2.46
CA TYR A 173 6.56 18.57 -2.11
C TYR A 173 5.75 19.08 -3.29
N SER A 174 4.48 18.64 -3.40
CA SER A 174 3.59 19.03 -4.50
C SER A 174 2.60 20.10 -4.07
N ILE A 175 2.45 21.15 -4.88
CA ILE A 175 1.40 22.16 -4.74
C ILE A 175 0.56 22.17 -6.03
N VAL A 176 -0.72 21.86 -5.88
CA VAL A 176 -1.71 21.89 -6.96
C VAL A 176 -2.42 23.23 -6.95
N VAL A 177 -2.56 23.85 -8.12
CA VAL A 177 -3.33 25.09 -8.28
C VAL A 177 -4.74 24.73 -8.71
N ASP A 178 -5.69 24.84 -7.78
CA ASP A 178 -7.10 24.51 -7.99
C ASP A 178 -7.85 25.68 -8.62
N GLU A 179 -7.41 26.12 -9.79
CA GLU A 179 -8.11 27.13 -10.60
C GLU A 179 -8.22 26.63 -12.04
N PRO A 180 -9.33 26.91 -12.75
CA PRO A 180 -9.35 26.67 -14.18
C PRO A 180 -8.37 27.63 -14.88
N ILE A 181 -7.69 27.15 -15.92
CA ILE A 181 -6.77 27.98 -16.72
C ILE A 181 -7.52 29.22 -17.27
N VAL A 182 -8.75 29.03 -17.76
CA VAL A 182 -9.67 30.11 -18.18
C VAL A 182 -11.08 29.89 -17.66
N GLY A 183 -11.83 30.98 -17.50
CA GLY A 183 -13.22 30.95 -17.03
C GLY A 183 -13.31 30.83 -15.51
N THR A 184 -14.49 30.46 -15.02
CA THR A 184 -14.82 30.37 -13.58
C THR A 184 -15.21 28.97 -13.13
N SER A 185 -15.17 27.98 -14.03
CA SER A 185 -15.45 26.58 -13.75
C SER A 185 -14.58 25.68 -14.62
N PHE A 186 -14.43 24.42 -14.21
CA PHE A 186 -13.69 23.43 -14.99
C PHE A 186 -14.50 22.83 -16.15
N GLU A 187 -15.75 23.24 -16.36
CA GLU A 187 -16.64 22.62 -17.35
C GLU A 187 -16.11 22.70 -18.79
N THR A 188 -15.32 23.74 -19.09
CA THR A 188 -14.74 24.00 -20.43
C THR A 188 -13.25 24.31 -20.39
N SER A 189 -12.60 24.16 -19.23
CA SER A 189 -11.18 24.43 -19.03
C SER A 189 -10.54 23.37 -18.15
N TRP A 190 -9.29 23.01 -18.46
CA TRP A 190 -8.46 22.23 -17.54
C TRP A 190 -8.05 23.07 -16.32
N SER A 191 -7.62 22.38 -15.26
CA SER A 191 -7.01 23.03 -14.10
C SER A 191 -5.65 23.63 -14.45
N GLU A 192 -5.22 24.59 -13.66
CA GLU A 192 -3.87 25.12 -13.69
C GLU A 192 -2.82 24.06 -13.36
N ARG A 193 -1.57 24.38 -13.69
CA ARG A 193 -0.45 23.47 -13.48
C ARG A 193 -0.19 23.22 -12.00
N ALA A 194 0.28 22.02 -11.70
CA ALA A 194 0.88 21.70 -10.41
C ALA A 194 2.39 22.01 -10.42
N PHE A 195 2.96 22.14 -9.23
CA PHE A 195 4.37 22.42 -9.01
C PHE A 195 4.95 21.44 -7.99
N ILE A 196 6.17 20.98 -8.24
CA ILE A 196 7.01 20.33 -7.23
C ILE A 196 8.07 21.34 -6.78
N GLY A 197 8.15 21.56 -5.47
CA GLY A 197 9.19 22.34 -4.81
C GLY A 197 10.18 21.46 -4.04
N LEU A 198 11.24 22.07 -3.54
CA LEU A 198 12.22 21.44 -2.66
C LEU A 198 12.37 22.28 -1.38
N ALA A 199 12.33 21.63 -0.22
CA ALA A 199 12.77 22.21 1.03
C ALA A 199 13.86 21.35 1.68
N GLU A 200 14.75 21.98 2.45
CA GLU A 200 15.82 21.29 3.18
C GLU A 200 15.72 21.50 4.68
N SER A 201 16.02 20.46 5.45
CA SER A 201 16.14 20.50 6.91
C SER A 201 17.43 19.82 7.34
N ASP A 202 18.06 20.33 8.40
CA ASP A 202 19.23 19.68 9.00
C ASP A 202 18.82 18.55 9.97
N ASP A 203 17.59 18.60 10.51
CA ASP A 203 17.08 17.62 11.47
C ASP A 203 15.53 17.61 11.49
N LEU A 204 14.96 16.43 11.20
CA LEU A 204 13.50 16.21 11.24
C LEU A 204 12.90 16.43 12.65
N ALA A 205 13.68 16.31 13.72
CA ALA A 205 13.19 16.58 15.08
C ALA A 205 12.87 18.06 15.31
N THR A 206 13.59 18.97 14.64
CA THR A 206 13.31 20.41 14.72
C THR A 206 12.14 20.82 13.83
N ASN A 207 11.89 20.05 12.76
CA ASN A 207 10.90 20.34 11.72
C ASN A 207 11.07 21.76 11.12
N VAL A 208 12.29 22.29 11.11
CA VAL A 208 12.62 23.55 10.46
C VAL A 208 13.00 23.26 9.00
N TRP A 209 12.19 23.75 8.07
CA TRP A 209 12.35 23.57 6.64
C TRP A 209 12.70 24.89 5.96
N VAL A 210 13.79 24.90 5.20
CA VAL A 210 14.18 26.03 4.35
C VAL A 210 13.77 25.72 2.92
N ASP A 211 12.76 26.44 2.43
CA ASP A 211 12.33 26.37 1.03
C ASP A 211 13.49 26.75 0.09
N LYS A 212 13.65 25.95 -0.96
CA LYS A 212 14.65 26.14 -2.01
C LYS A 212 14.01 26.52 -3.32
N GLY A 213 12.69 26.56 -3.47
CA GLY A 213 12.05 26.97 -4.72
C GLY A 213 11.65 25.81 -5.62
N MET A 214 11.20 26.16 -6.82
CA MET A 214 10.69 25.22 -7.82
C MET A 214 11.73 24.20 -8.27
N VAL A 215 11.29 22.95 -8.39
CA VAL A 215 12.02 21.83 -9.01
C VAL A 215 11.49 21.54 -10.40
N VAL A 216 10.16 21.37 -10.55
CA VAL A 216 9.48 21.12 -11.84
C VAL A 216 8.00 21.54 -11.75
N CYS A 217 7.32 21.71 -12.89
CA CYS A 217 5.88 21.97 -12.95
C CYS A 217 5.22 21.19 -14.09
N SER A 218 3.89 21.07 -14.07
CA SER A 218 3.15 20.50 -15.20
C SER A 218 3.37 21.40 -16.43
N GLU A 219 3.79 20.82 -17.54
CA GLU A 219 4.12 21.55 -18.77
C GLU A 219 3.36 20.96 -19.96
N PRO A 220 2.71 21.81 -20.78
CA PRO A 220 2.02 21.37 -21.98
C PRO A 220 3.03 21.07 -23.08
N ASP A 221 2.71 20.09 -23.91
CA ASP A 221 3.53 19.69 -25.05
C ASP A 221 3.09 20.32 -26.38
N GLY A 222 2.08 21.19 -26.34
CA GLY A 222 1.50 21.85 -27.51
C GLY A 222 0.58 20.96 -28.35
N VAL A 223 0.28 19.73 -27.90
CA VAL A 223 -0.55 18.79 -28.69
C VAL A 223 -2.04 18.93 -28.37
N LYS A 224 -2.39 19.35 -27.15
CA LYS A 224 -3.78 19.48 -26.68
C LYS A 224 -4.07 20.91 -26.23
N PRO A 225 -5.32 21.42 -26.40
CA PRO A 225 -5.69 22.75 -25.93
C PRO A 225 -5.98 22.77 -24.42
N TYR A 226 -5.82 23.94 -23.79
CA TYR A 226 -6.17 24.14 -22.38
C TYR A 226 -7.68 24.33 -22.13
N SER A 227 -8.47 24.51 -23.19
CA SER A 227 -9.93 24.62 -23.15
C SER A 227 -10.58 23.66 -24.15
N PHE A 228 -11.83 23.33 -23.92
CA PHE A 228 -12.60 22.40 -24.75
C PHE A 228 -14.10 22.75 -24.75
N THR A 229 -14.82 22.26 -25.74
CA THR A 229 -16.29 22.37 -25.82
C THR A 229 -16.95 21.00 -25.66
N GLY A 230 -18.17 21.00 -25.14
CA GLY A 230 -18.90 19.76 -24.89
C GLY A 230 -18.34 18.96 -23.71
N THR A 231 -18.50 17.64 -23.75
CA THR A 231 -18.08 16.76 -22.66
C THR A 231 -16.56 16.65 -22.60
N ARG A 232 -16.01 16.80 -21.39
CA ARG A 232 -14.58 16.61 -21.13
C ARG A 232 -14.14 15.22 -21.59
N ASN A 233 -13.10 15.17 -22.42
CA ASN A 233 -12.39 13.96 -22.75
C ASN A 233 -11.01 13.99 -22.10
N TRP A 234 -10.78 13.12 -21.12
CA TRP A 234 -9.52 13.03 -20.39
C TRP A 234 -8.32 12.67 -21.27
N GLU A 235 -8.55 12.00 -22.41
CA GLU A 235 -7.51 11.75 -23.43
C GLU A 235 -6.99 13.03 -24.13
N ASN A 236 -7.63 14.18 -23.85
CA ASN A 236 -7.20 15.50 -24.28
C ASN A 236 -6.61 16.36 -23.15
N ALA A 237 -6.17 15.75 -22.04
CA ALA A 237 -5.51 16.48 -20.95
C ALA A 237 -4.39 17.39 -21.47
N TYR A 238 -4.37 18.64 -21.00
CA TYR A 238 -3.50 19.70 -21.51
C TYR A 238 -2.01 19.47 -21.24
N PHE A 239 -1.68 19.04 -20.01
CA PHE A 239 -0.31 18.78 -19.60
C PHE A 239 0.14 17.37 -19.99
N LYS A 240 1.42 17.22 -20.35
CA LYS A 240 1.98 15.90 -20.69
C LYS A 240 2.11 15.01 -19.46
N PHE A 241 2.67 15.56 -18.40
CA PHE A 241 2.79 14.94 -17.07
C PHE A 241 2.16 15.87 -16.04
N ASN A 242 1.55 15.30 -15.01
CA ASN A 242 1.18 16.05 -13.82
C ASN A 242 2.37 16.13 -12.88
N ALA A 243 2.84 17.33 -12.53
CA ALA A 243 3.95 17.52 -11.61
C ALA A 243 3.48 17.47 -10.15
N ILE A 244 3.14 16.25 -9.72
CA ILE A 244 2.88 15.88 -8.33
C ILE A 244 3.50 14.52 -8.05
N ASP A 245 3.37 14.05 -6.81
CA ASP A 245 3.79 12.73 -6.31
C ASP A 245 5.29 12.45 -6.59
N PRO A 246 6.20 13.30 -6.08
CA PRO A 246 7.63 13.05 -6.20
C PRO A 246 8.06 11.82 -5.41
N THR A 247 9.09 11.14 -5.92
CA THR A 247 9.99 10.27 -5.15
C THR A 247 11.41 10.51 -5.66
N PHE A 248 12.42 10.21 -4.84
CA PHE A 248 13.81 10.51 -5.16
C PHE A 248 14.69 9.28 -4.98
N THR A 249 15.68 9.15 -5.86
CA THR A 249 16.75 8.16 -5.69
C THR A 249 18.11 8.74 -6.04
N GLU A 250 19.13 8.25 -5.34
CA GLU A 250 20.53 8.42 -5.68
C GLU A 250 21.05 7.06 -6.16
N THR A 251 21.67 7.07 -7.34
CA THR A 251 22.28 5.88 -7.92
C THR A 251 23.57 5.50 -7.18
N PRO A 252 24.05 4.25 -7.28
CA PRO A 252 25.35 3.86 -6.74
C PRO A 252 26.51 4.75 -7.22
N GLU A 253 26.39 5.34 -8.41
CA GLU A 253 27.37 6.25 -9.01
C GLU A 253 27.25 7.71 -8.49
N GLY A 254 26.23 8.02 -7.69
CA GLY A 254 25.99 9.35 -7.12
C GLY A 254 25.16 10.29 -7.99
N ASP A 255 24.68 9.85 -9.17
CA ASP A 255 23.67 10.59 -9.92
C ASP A 255 22.35 10.62 -9.13
N GLN A 256 21.68 11.77 -9.13
CA GLN A 256 20.41 11.98 -8.44
C GLN A 256 19.26 12.14 -9.43
N TYR A 257 18.12 11.53 -9.12
CA TYR A 257 16.92 11.58 -9.94
C TYR A 257 15.68 11.82 -9.10
N LEU A 258 14.79 12.65 -9.61
CA LEU A 258 13.40 12.75 -9.18
C LEU A 258 12.53 11.93 -10.13
N ILE A 259 11.67 11.09 -9.58
CA ILE A 259 10.61 10.43 -10.33
C ILE A 259 9.29 11.07 -9.89
N TYR A 260 8.40 11.38 -10.82
CA TYR A 260 7.14 12.02 -10.49
C TYR A 260 6.05 11.69 -11.51
N GLY A 261 4.79 11.89 -11.13
CA GLY A 261 3.68 11.76 -12.05
C GLY A 261 2.45 11.15 -11.41
N SER A 262 1.30 11.63 -11.89
CA SER A 262 -0.01 11.13 -11.50
C SER A 262 -0.92 11.25 -12.71
N TRP A 263 -1.51 10.13 -13.08
CA TRP A 263 -2.31 9.93 -14.29
C TRP A 263 -1.60 10.36 -15.57
N HIS A 264 -2.24 11.21 -16.37
CA HIS A 264 -1.67 11.81 -17.57
C HIS A 264 -1.01 10.77 -18.49
N SER A 265 0.17 11.09 -19.03
CA SER A 265 0.91 10.18 -19.92
C SER A 265 1.70 9.10 -19.17
N GLY A 266 1.64 9.04 -17.84
CA GLY A 266 2.42 8.15 -16.97
C GLY A 266 3.48 8.89 -16.14
N ILE A 267 4.51 8.14 -15.74
CA ILE A 267 5.52 8.56 -14.76
C ILE A 267 6.80 9.02 -15.44
N ALA A 268 7.33 10.18 -15.03
CA ALA A 268 8.53 10.80 -15.57
C ALA A 268 9.75 10.64 -14.64
N LEU A 269 10.92 10.45 -15.24
CA LEU A 269 12.24 10.47 -14.61
C LEU A 269 12.95 11.78 -14.99
N LEU A 270 13.36 12.54 -13.98
CA LEU A 270 14.03 13.83 -14.11
C LEU A 270 15.40 13.78 -13.44
N LYS A 271 16.47 14.03 -14.20
CA LYS A 271 17.83 14.12 -13.64
C LYS A 271 17.97 15.42 -12.84
N LEU A 272 18.60 15.31 -11.68
CA LEU A 272 18.88 16.42 -10.77
C LEU A 272 20.37 16.70 -10.71
N ASN A 273 20.70 17.97 -10.49
CA ASN A 273 22.02 18.39 -10.07
C ASN A 273 22.20 18.06 -8.58
N PRO A 274 23.16 17.21 -8.20
CA PRO A 274 23.32 16.78 -6.80
C PRO A 274 23.57 17.93 -5.81
N ALA A 275 24.22 19.00 -6.26
CA ALA A 275 24.54 20.15 -5.41
C ALA A 275 23.30 21.00 -5.08
N THR A 276 22.31 21.05 -5.97
CA THR A 276 21.13 21.90 -5.81
C THR A 276 19.84 21.14 -5.50
N GLY A 277 19.78 19.84 -5.81
CA GLY A 277 18.56 19.03 -5.73
C GLY A 277 17.52 19.39 -6.79
N LYS A 278 17.91 20.06 -7.88
CA LYS A 278 17.02 20.55 -8.95
C LYS A 278 17.57 20.19 -10.33
N PRO A 279 16.73 20.15 -11.39
CA PRO A 279 17.25 20.06 -12.74
C PRO A 279 18.08 21.30 -13.10
N ASP A 280 19.10 21.13 -13.95
CA ASP A 280 19.95 22.25 -14.41
C ASP A 280 19.19 23.25 -15.28
N GLN A 281 18.13 22.80 -15.96
CA GLN A 281 17.28 23.64 -16.81
C GLN A 281 15.87 23.07 -16.96
N LEU A 282 14.92 23.94 -17.33
CA LEU A 282 13.54 23.62 -17.71
C LEU A 282 13.13 24.51 -18.90
N LYS A 283 13.75 24.31 -20.06
CA LYS A 283 13.58 25.17 -21.25
C LYS A 283 12.82 24.47 -22.37
N THR A 284 13.10 23.19 -22.54
CA THR A 284 12.53 22.32 -23.57
C THR A 284 11.77 21.18 -22.91
N LEU A 285 10.88 20.55 -23.67
CA LEU A 285 10.02 19.50 -23.13
C LEU A 285 10.77 18.29 -22.55
N SER A 286 11.94 17.96 -23.09
CA SER A 286 12.82 16.90 -22.58
C SER A 286 13.43 17.24 -21.22
N ASP A 287 13.55 18.52 -20.89
CA ASP A 287 14.06 18.96 -19.60
C ASP A 287 13.07 18.65 -18.46
N TYR A 288 11.80 18.40 -18.77
CA TYR A 288 10.76 18.00 -17.82
C TYR A 288 10.73 16.48 -17.57
N GLY A 289 11.73 15.75 -18.07
CA GLY A 289 11.91 14.34 -17.77
C GLY A 289 11.41 13.38 -18.86
N THR A 290 11.81 12.12 -18.69
CA THR A 290 11.56 11.02 -19.63
C THR A 290 10.56 10.03 -19.03
N ARG A 291 9.57 9.59 -19.81
CA ARG A 291 8.60 8.61 -19.31
C ARG A 291 9.28 7.26 -19.03
N ILE A 292 9.15 6.74 -17.81
CA ILE A 292 9.71 5.44 -17.39
C ILE A 292 8.64 4.40 -17.02
N ALA A 293 7.39 4.80 -16.85
CA ALA A 293 6.26 3.88 -16.67
C ALA A 293 4.97 4.43 -17.27
N SER A 294 4.14 3.54 -17.81
CA SER A 294 2.85 3.85 -18.41
C SER A 294 1.98 2.59 -18.43
N ARG A 295 0.65 2.74 -18.26
CA ARG A 295 -0.34 1.67 -18.51
C ARG A 295 -0.76 1.56 -19.97
N ASN A 296 -0.55 2.63 -20.74
CA ASN A 296 -0.78 2.68 -22.18
C ASN A 296 0.03 3.83 -22.77
N ALA A 297 0.97 3.53 -23.66
CA ALA A 297 1.89 4.51 -24.24
C ALA A 297 1.21 5.65 -25.01
N THR A 298 -0.02 5.44 -25.51
CA THR A 298 -0.78 6.42 -26.30
C THR A 298 -1.86 7.16 -25.51
N SER A 299 -2.13 6.76 -24.26
CA SER A 299 -3.15 7.41 -23.43
C SER A 299 -2.60 8.67 -22.75
N ARG A 300 -3.47 9.68 -22.58
CA ARG A 300 -3.27 10.90 -21.79
C ARG A 300 -4.01 10.86 -20.46
N TRP A 301 -4.65 9.75 -20.12
CA TRP A 301 -5.32 9.59 -18.84
C TRP A 301 -5.41 8.13 -18.44
N GLN A 302 -4.37 7.69 -17.76
CA GLN A 302 -4.31 6.34 -17.19
C GLN A 302 -4.37 6.42 -15.67
N ALA A 303 -5.05 5.50 -15.00
CA ALA A 303 -5.10 5.52 -13.56
C ALA A 303 -3.82 4.90 -12.95
N SER A 304 -2.74 5.67 -12.92
CA SER A 304 -1.45 5.33 -12.30
C SER A 304 -0.82 6.57 -11.70
N GLU A 305 -0.38 6.50 -10.45
CA GLU A 305 0.20 7.64 -9.70
C GLU A 305 1.09 7.15 -8.56
N GLY A 306 1.52 8.06 -7.67
CA GLY A 306 2.27 7.73 -6.45
C GLY A 306 3.50 6.85 -6.71
N PRO A 307 4.41 7.22 -7.63
CA PRO A 307 5.60 6.44 -7.87
C PRO A 307 6.45 6.43 -6.60
N GLU A 308 6.89 5.24 -6.19
CA GLU A 308 7.89 5.09 -5.14
C GLU A 308 9.05 4.25 -5.67
N ILE A 309 10.27 4.78 -5.56
CA ILE A 309 11.48 4.14 -6.10
C ILE A 309 12.41 3.75 -4.96
N ILE A 310 12.90 2.52 -5.01
CA ILE A 310 14.03 2.10 -4.16
C ILE A 310 15.08 1.43 -5.01
N TYR A 311 16.32 1.45 -4.53
CA TYR A 311 17.37 0.58 -5.00
C TYR A 311 17.64 -0.48 -3.94
N ASN A 312 17.54 -1.75 -4.30
CA ASN A 312 17.90 -2.86 -3.43
C ASN A 312 19.35 -3.29 -3.74
N PRO A 313 20.32 -3.04 -2.85
CA PRO A 313 21.72 -3.36 -3.10
C PRO A 313 22.00 -4.87 -3.13
N ASP A 314 21.19 -5.69 -2.47
CA ASP A 314 21.42 -7.14 -2.35
C ASP A 314 21.24 -7.85 -3.69
N ASN A 315 20.35 -7.33 -4.53
CA ASN A 315 20.08 -7.86 -5.87
C ASN A 315 20.27 -6.82 -6.98
N GLN A 316 20.77 -5.63 -6.66
CA GLN A 316 21.12 -4.55 -7.59
C GLN A 316 19.98 -4.18 -8.56
N TYR A 317 18.74 -4.16 -8.08
CA TYR A 317 17.59 -3.72 -8.87
C TYR A 317 17.01 -2.43 -8.29
N TYR A 318 16.58 -1.56 -9.19
CA TYR A 318 15.59 -0.53 -8.90
C TYR A 318 14.20 -1.15 -8.91
N TYR A 319 13.39 -0.87 -7.90
CA TYR A 319 11.97 -1.25 -7.84
C TYR A 319 11.12 0.00 -7.89
N LEU A 320 10.29 0.11 -8.91
CA LEU A 320 9.32 1.18 -9.07
C LEU A 320 7.95 0.64 -8.67
N PHE A 321 7.48 1.10 -7.51
CA PHE A 321 6.13 0.88 -7.02
C PHE A 321 5.20 1.93 -7.60
N LEU A 322 3.98 1.53 -7.93
CA LEU A 322 2.97 2.37 -8.57
C LEU A 322 1.63 2.11 -7.92
N ALA A 323 0.88 3.19 -7.68
CA ALA A 323 -0.50 3.08 -7.28
C ALA A 323 -1.40 3.07 -8.52
N TYR A 324 -2.17 2.00 -8.71
CA TYR A 324 -3.08 1.82 -9.84
C TYR A 324 -4.52 2.09 -9.43
N ASP A 325 -5.28 2.62 -10.38
CA ASP A 325 -6.71 2.96 -10.28
C ASP A 325 -7.01 4.13 -9.33
N GLY A 326 -8.29 4.43 -9.08
CA GLY A 326 -8.71 5.52 -8.22
C GLY A 326 -8.47 5.22 -6.73
N LEU A 327 -8.10 6.25 -5.97
CA LEU A 327 -7.78 6.19 -4.55
C LEU A 327 -8.93 5.74 -3.63
N ASP A 328 -10.16 5.69 -4.15
CA ASP A 328 -11.38 5.45 -3.38
C ASP A 328 -11.53 3.96 -3.03
N VAL A 329 -11.88 3.13 -4.02
CA VAL A 329 -12.11 1.70 -3.84
C VAL A 329 -11.07 0.85 -4.57
N PRO A 330 -10.88 0.98 -5.90
CA PRO A 330 -10.08 0.03 -6.67
C PRO A 330 -8.57 0.10 -6.41
N TYR A 331 -8.10 1.11 -5.68
CA TYR A 331 -6.69 1.40 -5.48
C TYR A 331 -5.85 0.20 -5.04
N ASN A 332 -4.74 -0.03 -5.74
CA ASN A 332 -3.89 -1.20 -5.56
C ASN A 332 -2.42 -0.88 -5.88
N THR A 333 -1.49 -1.46 -5.13
CA THR A 333 -0.05 -1.28 -5.36
C THR A 333 0.47 -2.31 -6.36
N ARG A 334 1.19 -1.84 -7.37
CA ARG A 334 1.96 -2.64 -8.33
C ARG A 334 3.45 -2.36 -8.19
N VAL A 335 4.29 -3.29 -8.64
CA VAL A 335 5.74 -3.07 -8.68
C VAL A 335 6.36 -3.65 -9.95
N CYS A 336 7.34 -2.96 -10.50
CA CYS A 336 8.18 -3.41 -11.58
C CYS A 336 9.64 -3.14 -11.23
N ARG A 337 10.60 -3.79 -11.91
CA ARG A 337 12.02 -3.62 -11.62
C ARG A 337 12.89 -3.44 -12.85
N SER A 338 14.02 -2.78 -12.67
CA SER A 338 15.05 -2.58 -13.70
C SER A 338 16.45 -2.61 -13.08
N LYS A 339 17.45 -3.05 -13.84
CA LYS A 339 18.86 -2.90 -13.48
C LYS A 339 19.39 -1.48 -13.74
N SER A 340 18.68 -0.70 -14.55
CA SER A 340 18.99 0.69 -14.85
C SER A 340 17.89 1.61 -14.35
N ILE A 341 18.24 2.74 -13.76
CA ILE A 341 17.27 3.76 -13.33
C ILE A 341 16.43 4.31 -14.49
N THR A 342 16.96 4.28 -15.72
CA THR A 342 16.24 4.70 -16.94
C THR A 342 15.33 3.62 -17.51
N GLY A 343 15.24 2.44 -16.89
CA GLY A 343 14.51 1.30 -17.41
C GLY A 343 15.26 0.54 -18.53
N PRO A 344 14.55 -0.31 -19.30
CA PRO A 344 13.12 -0.56 -19.18
C PRO A 344 12.77 -1.25 -17.85
N PHE A 345 11.71 -0.79 -17.20
CA PHE A 345 11.12 -1.46 -16.06
C PHE A 345 10.23 -2.59 -16.54
N LEU A 346 10.50 -3.79 -16.02
CA LEU A 346 9.79 -5.01 -16.38
C LEU A 346 8.98 -5.52 -15.19
N GLY A 347 7.80 -6.06 -15.48
CA GLY A 347 7.02 -6.82 -14.50
C GLY A 347 7.57 -8.24 -14.28
N ILE A 348 7.04 -8.95 -13.28
CA ILE A 348 7.37 -10.34 -12.95
C ILE A 348 7.12 -11.31 -14.10
N ASN A 349 6.16 -10.99 -14.96
CA ASN A 349 5.85 -11.72 -16.19
C ASN A 349 6.74 -11.33 -17.39
N GLY A 350 7.75 -10.47 -17.18
CA GLY A 350 8.63 -9.94 -18.23
C GLY A 350 8.01 -8.83 -19.09
N ALA A 351 6.79 -8.38 -18.79
CA ALA A 351 6.12 -7.34 -19.58
C ALA A 351 6.78 -5.97 -19.37
N ASN A 352 6.88 -5.18 -20.45
CA ASN A 352 7.58 -3.90 -20.44
C ASN A 352 6.65 -2.74 -20.02
N VAL A 353 6.68 -2.40 -18.73
CA VAL A 353 5.86 -1.33 -18.12
C VAL A 353 6.29 0.05 -18.62
N THR A 354 7.58 0.25 -18.92
CA THR A 354 8.06 1.49 -19.54
C THR A 354 7.36 1.79 -20.87
N ASN A 355 7.03 0.73 -21.63
CA ASN A 355 6.38 0.84 -22.94
C ASN A 355 4.85 0.70 -22.90
N GLY A 356 4.21 0.73 -21.74
CA GLY A 356 2.75 0.69 -21.66
C GLY A 356 2.14 -0.67 -21.31
N ALA A 357 2.93 -1.65 -20.85
CA ALA A 357 2.35 -2.90 -20.36
C ALA A 357 1.81 -2.75 -18.93
N ASP A 358 0.82 -3.57 -18.58
CA ASP A 358 0.25 -3.62 -17.24
C ASP A 358 1.30 -4.09 -16.23
N CYS A 359 1.38 -3.42 -15.07
CA CYS A 359 2.41 -3.70 -14.06
C CYS A 359 2.00 -4.86 -13.15
N TRP A 360 2.82 -5.90 -13.15
CA TRP A 360 2.74 -7.05 -12.26
C TRP A 360 4.11 -7.30 -11.62
N PRO A 361 4.21 -7.73 -10.35
CA PRO A 361 3.11 -8.21 -9.52
C PRO A 361 2.25 -7.07 -8.96
N MET A 362 1.03 -7.45 -8.60
CA MET A 362 0.24 -6.69 -7.64
C MET A 362 0.70 -7.09 -6.24
N LEU A 363 0.75 -6.14 -5.31
CA LEU A 363 1.16 -6.38 -3.92
C LEU A 363 -0.01 -6.24 -2.95
N THR A 364 -0.92 -5.31 -3.23
CA THR A 364 -2.12 -5.05 -2.44
C THR A 364 -3.30 -4.85 -3.38
N HIS A 365 -4.51 -5.16 -2.92
CA HIS A 365 -5.79 -4.89 -3.60
C HIS A 365 -6.86 -4.79 -2.50
N PRO A 366 -8.06 -4.24 -2.74
CA PRO A 366 -9.16 -4.34 -1.79
C PRO A 366 -9.35 -5.75 -1.27
N TYR A 367 -9.32 -5.91 0.05
CA TYR A 367 -9.29 -7.22 0.69
C TYR A 367 -10.09 -7.23 2.00
N GLY A 368 -10.50 -8.43 2.44
CA GLY A 368 -11.11 -8.58 3.76
C GLY A 368 -10.99 -10.00 4.28
N PHE A 369 -10.27 -10.14 5.39
CA PHE A 369 -10.37 -11.29 6.28
C PHE A 369 -11.76 -11.33 6.95
N ASN A 370 -12.13 -12.47 7.54
CA ASN A 370 -13.43 -12.60 8.17
C ASN A 370 -13.55 -11.67 9.39
N ASN A 371 -14.79 -11.40 9.80
CA ASN A 371 -15.13 -10.58 10.98
C ASN A 371 -14.66 -9.12 10.92
N HIS A 372 -14.20 -8.65 9.77
CA HIS A 372 -13.85 -7.25 9.52
C HIS A 372 -14.53 -6.73 8.25
N THR A 373 -14.76 -5.41 8.18
CA THR A 373 -15.37 -4.77 7.00
C THR A 373 -14.51 -4.96 5.75
N GLY A 374 -13.19 -5.04 5.95
CA GLY A 374 -12.17 -5.08 4.93
C GLY A 374 -11.53 -3.72 4.74
N TRP A 375 -10.64 -3.62 3.77
CA TRP A 375 -9.94 -2.40 3.40
C TRP A 375 -10.03 -2.18 1.90
N VAL A 376 -10.18 -0.93 1.51
CA VAL A 376 -10.18 -0.46 0.12
C VAL A 376 -9.24 0.74 0.00
N GLY A 377 -9.03 1.30 -1.20
CA GLY A 377 -8.23 2.54 -1.31
C GLY A 377 -6.81 2.37 -0.77
N PHE A 378 -6.19 1.21 -1.01
CA PHE A 378 -4.99 0.73 -0.32
C PHE A 378 -3.76 0.71 -1.23
N SER A 379 -3.15 1.89 -1.41
CA SER A 379 -1.91 2.10 -2.18
C SER A 379 -1.32 3.49 -1.90
N HIS A 380 -0.56 4.09 -2.82
CA HIS A 380 0.30 5.27 -2.62
C HIS A 380 1.30 5.02 -1.50
N CYS A 381 2.28 4.17 -1.76
CA CYS A 381 3.15 3.69 -0.71
C CYS A 381 4.42 4.52 -0.55
N SER A 382 4.94 4.55 0.66
CA SER A 382 6.36 4.76 0.92
C SER A 382 7.01 3.43 1.26
N VAL A 383 8.20 3.22 0.70
CA VAL A 383 9.02 2.04 0.93
C VAL A 383 10.35 2.48 1.51
N PHE A 384 10.61 2.04 2.74
CA PHE A 384 11.79 2.46 3.49
C PHE A 384 12.42 1.27 4.20
N GLN A 385 13.71 1.40 4.52
CA GLN A 385 14.46 0.35 5.21
C GLN A 385 14.86 0.85 6.59
N ASN A 386 14.76 0.00 7.61
CA ASN A 386 15.47 0.24 8.85
C ASN A 386 16.98 0.09 8.56
N PRO A 387 17.79 1.16 8.71
CA PRO A 387 19.20 1.13 8.33
C PRO A 387 20.02 0.17 9.19
N ASP A 388 19.55 -0.16 10.40
CA ASP A 388 20.26 -1.01 11.35
C ASP A 388 19.95 -2.48 11.11
N THR A 389 18.66 -2.83 11.03
CA THR A 389 18.23 -4.23 10.89
C THR A 389 18.12 -4.69 9.43
N LYS A 390 18.20 -3.75 8.48
CA LYS A 390 17.96 -3.97 7.03
C LYS A 390 16.55 -4.46 6.67
N GLN A 391 15.62 -4.49 7.63
CA GLN A 391 14.22 -4.81 7.37
C GLN A 391 13.56 -3.71 6.54
N TRP A 392 12.90 -4.10 5.46
CA TRP A 392 12.13 -3.20 4.60
C TRP A 392 10.69 -3.09 5.08
N TYR A 393 10.11 -1.91 4.93
CA TYR A 393 8.74 -1.62 5.31
C TYR A 393 8.00 -0.95 4.16
N TYR A 394 6.71 -1.18 4.16
CA TYR A 394 5.72 -0.58 3.28
C TYR A 394 4.78 0.24 4.16
N ALA A 395 4.63 1.52 3.89
CA ALA A 395 3.63 2.38 4.53
C ALA A 395 2.65 2.92 3.49
N SER A 396 1.36 2.94 3.79
CA SER A 396 0.36 3.57 2.92
C SER A 396 -0.92 3.91 3.69
N GLN A 397 -1.85 4.65 3.09
CA GLN A 397 -3.24 4.66 3.55
C GLN A 397 -3.94 3.35 3.21
N ALA A 398 -4.98 3.03 3.97
CA ALA A 398 -6.09 2.20 3.54
C ALA A 398 -7.40 2.82 4.06
N ARG A 399 -8.45 2.73 3.26
CA ARG A 399 -9.76 3.30 3.57
C ARG A 399 -10.72 2.24 4.09
N LEU A 400 -11.63 2.63 4.97
CA LEU A 400 -12.80 1.79 5.21
C LEU A 400 -13.62 1.67 3.92
N PRO A 401 -14.34 0.54 3.72
CA PRO A 401 -15.23 0.39 2.57
C PRO A 401 -16.28 1.50 2.48
N LYS A 402 -16.83 1.71 1.29
CA LYS A 402 -17.96 2.61 1.11
C LYS A 402 -19.20 2.07 1.85
N ASP A 403 -19.99 2.98 2.40
CA ASP A 403 -21.30 2.71 3.00
C ASP A 403 -21.28 1.73 4.19
N VAL A 404 -20.18 1.68 4.96
CA VAL A 404 -20.14 0.96 6.26
C VAL A 404 -21.24 1.50 7.19
N PRO A 405 -22.18 0.65 7.68
CA PRO A 405 -23.29 1.09 8.51
C PRO A 405 -22.87 1.88 9.75
N GLY A 406 -23.59 2.97 10.05
CA GLY A 406 -23.32 3.82 11.21
C GLY A 406 -22.16 4.80 11.04
N ILE A 407 -21.53 4.84 9.85
CA ILE A 407 -20.41 5.72 9.55
C ILE A 407 -20.75 6.61 8.35
N ASN A 408 -20.89 7.90 8.58
CA ASN A 408 -21.01 8.88 7.50
C ASN A 408 -19.71 8.91 6.69
N ALA A 409 -19.82 8.90 5.35
CA ALA A 409 -18.68 8.96 4.43
C ALA A 409 -17.51 8.02 4.83
N SER A 410 -17.81 6.76 5.14
CA SER A 410 -16.83 5.76 5.63
C SER A 410 -15.57 5.65 4.78
N ASN A 411 -15.68 5.77 3.46
CA ASN A 411 -14.51 5.75 2.57
C ASN A 411 -13.56 6.95 2.71
N ALA A 412 -13.94 8.01 3.42
CA ALA A 412 -13.06 9.12 3.78
C ALA A 412 -12.26 8.85 5.07
N LEU A 413 -12.50 7.75 5.78
CA LEU A 413 -11.65 7.32 6.89
C LEU A 413 -10.44 6.60 6.33
N MET A 414 -9.27 7.21 6.49
CA MET A 414 -7.99 6.75 5.98
C MET A 414 -7.10 6.36 7.17
N MET A 415 -6.92 5.06 7.35
CA MET A 415 -6.05 4.48 8.36
C MET A 415 -4.67 4.19 7.75
N GLY A 416 -3.62 4.67 8.39
CA GLY A 416 -2.25 4.34 8.03
C GLY A 416 -1.97 2.88 8.29
N HIS A 417 -1.41 2.21 7.29
CA HIS A 417 -0.93 0.84 7.37
C HIS A 417 0.59 0.88 7.27
N VAL A 418 1.27 0.26 8.23
CA VAL A 418 2.69 -0.12 8.09
C VAL A 418 2.74 -1.64 8.01
N ARG A 419 3.54 -2.18 7.10
CA ARG A 419 3.71 -3.61 6.88
C ARG A 419 5.18 -3.91 6.62
N ALA A 420 5.65 -5.09 7.01
CA ALA A 420 6.97 -5.53 6.59
C ALA A 420 6.94 -5.94 5.11
N ILE A 421 8.05 -5.69 4.42
CA ILE A 421 8.33 -6.28 3.12
C ILE A 421 9.26 -7.46 3.33
N LYS A 422 8.92 -8.59 2.69
CA LYS A 422 9.80 -9.75 2.58
C LYS A 422 10.14 -9.96 1.11
N TRP A 423 11.24 -10.65 0.84
CA TRP A 423 11.75 -10.84 -0.52
C TRP A 423 11.66 -12.31 -0.92
N THR A 424 11.05 -12.59 -2.07
CA THR A 424 11.05 -13.92 -2.67
C THR A 424 12.47 -14.30 -3.11
N GLU A 425 12.71 -15.59 -3.34
CA GLU A 425 14.02 -16.11 -3.76
C GLU A 425 14.49 -15.49 -5.10
N ASP A 426 13.57 -15.18 -6.01
CA ASP A 426 13.83 -14.51 -7.28
C ASP A 426 13.82 -12.97 -7.18
N GLY A 427 13.77 -12.44 -5.95
CA GLY A 427 14.00 -11.04 -5.62
C GLY A 427 12.79 -10.13 -5.80
N TRP A 428 11.56 -10.63 -5.81
CA TRP A 428 10.36 -9.79 -5.79
C TRP A 428 9.93 -9.46 -4.36
N PRO A 429 9.49 -8.23 -4.08
CA PRO A 429 8.93 -7.91 -2.78
C PRO A 429 7.54 -8.53 -2.63
N VAL A 430 7.24 -8.97 -1.42
CA VAL A 430 5.89 -9.26 -0.94
C VAL A 430 5.64 -8.46 0.32
N VAL A 431 4.41 -8.02 0.51
CA VAL A 431 4.00 -7.28 1.72
C VAL A 431 3.30 -8.26 2.66
N ASP A 432 3.64 -8.19 3.95
CA ASP A 432 2.99 -9.03 4.98
C ASP A 432 1.47 -8.87 4.97
N ALA A 433 0.77 -9.98 5.21
CA ALA A 433 -0.69 -10.05 5.16
C ALA A 433 -1.37 -9.29 6.30
N GLU A 434 -0.70 -9.17 7.45
CA GLU A 434 -1.13 -8.36 8.58
C GLU A 434 -0.32 -7.06 8.69
N ARG A 435 -0.92 -6.04 9.31
CA ARG A 435 -0.19 -4.81 9.61
C ARG A 435 0.86 -5.08 10.69
N TYR A 436 2.00 -4.40 10.55
CA TYR A 436 3.09 -4.47 11.47
C TYR A 436 2.64 -4.00 12.86
N ALA A 437 2.93 -4.84 13.85
CA ALA A 437 2.56 -4.62 15.24
C ALA A 437 3.74 -4.83 16.19
N ALA A 438 4.97 -4.97 15.66
CA ALA A 438 6.17 -5.30 16.45
C ALA A 438 6.00 -6.55 17.33
N VAL A 439 5.31 -7.56 16.82
CA VAL A 439 5.17 -8.86 17.48
C VAL A 439 6.57 -9.48 17.63
N PRO A 440 6.96 -9.95 18.82
CA PRO A 440 8.24 -10.63 19.00
C PRO A 440 8.36 -11.85 18.09
N GLU A 441 9.50 -12.00 17.41
CA GLU A 441 9.74 -13.17 16.57
C GLU A 441 9.83 -14.43 17.43
N THR A 442 9.17 -15.49 16.96
CA THR A 442 9.22 -16.82 17.57
C THR A 442 9.88 -17.82 16.63
N THR A 443 10.25 -18.98 17.17
CA THR A 443 10.68 -20.09 16.31
C THR A 443 9.44 -20.74 15.70
N ILE A 444 9.18 -20.42 14.44
CA ILE A 444 8.12 -21.05 13.66
C ILE A 444 8.59 -22.44 13.22
N THR A 445 7.86 -23.48 13.62
CA THR A 445 8.13 -24.86 13.24
C THR A 445 7.02 -25.38 12.33
N GLU A 446 7.23 -26.58 11.81
CA GLU A 446 6.24 -27.22 10.95
C GLU A 446 4.87 -27.41 11.66
N SER A 447 4.87 -27.75 12.95
CA SER A 447 3.65 -27.92 13.73
C SER A 447 2.89 -26.60 13.93
N SER A 448 3.60 -25.47 13.89
CA SER A 448 2.98 -24.14 13.95
C SER A 448 1.99 -23.89 12.79
N PHE A 449 2.14 -24.57 11.65
CA PHE A 449 1.26 -24.40 10.50
C PHE A 449 -0.01 -25.23 10.54
N ILE A 450 -0.03 -26.34 11.28
CA ILE A 450 -1.19 -27.22 11.33
C ILE A 450 -2.38 -26.48 11.96
N GLY A 451 -3.53 -26.53 11.31
CA GLY A 451 -4.77 -25.94 11.80
C GLY A 451 -5.59 -25.22 10.73
N THR A 452 -6.46 -24.34 11.19
CA THR A 452 -7.39 -23.56 10.37
C THR A 452 -6.78 -22.22 9.99
N TRP A 453 -6.95 -21.83 8.73
CA TRP A 453 -6.42 -20.60 8.17
C TRP A 453 -7.48 -19.87 7.37
N GLU A 454 -7.34 -18.55 7.29
CA GLU A 454 -7.98 -17.72 6.28
C GLU A 454 -6.96 -17.44 5.19
N GLN A 455 -7.31 -17.70 3.93
CA GLN A 455 -6.47 -17.41 2.77
C GLN A 455 -7.20 -16.50 1.79
N ILE A 456 -6.52 -15.48 1.30
CA ILE A 456 -6.96 -14.59 0.22
C ILE A 456 -6.03 -14.80 -0.97
N THR A 457 -6.58 -15.15 -2.13
CA THR A 457 -5.89 -14.98 -3.42
C THR A 457 -6.45 -13.72 -4.07
N MET A 458 -5.63 -12.67 -4.13
CA MET A 458 -6.06 -11.35 -4.56
C MET A 458 -6.10 -11.24 -6.08
N ASN A 459 -7.14 -11.80 -6.69
CA ASN A 459 -7.37 -11.61 -8.12
C ASN A 459 -7.76 -10.15 -8.37
N TYR A 460 -7.13 -9.51 -9.36
CA TYR A 460 -7.50 -8.15 -9.71
C TYR A 460 -8.96 -8.12 -10.22
N GLN A 461 -9.79 -7.35 -9.52
CA GLN A 461 -11.16 -7.05 -9.88
C GLN A 461 -11.46 -5.61 -9.48
N TYR A 462 -11.79 -4.78 -10.47
CA TYR A 462 -11.98 -3.34 -10.27
C TYR A 462 -13.03 -3.08 -9.18
N ALA A 463 -12.61 -2.38 -8.12
CA ALA A 463 -13.45 -1.99 -6.99
C ALA A 463 -14.15 -3.14 -6.24
N VAL A 464 -13.59 -4.36 -6.27
CA VAL A 464 -14.14 -5.52 -5.55
C VAL A 464 -13.20 -5.98 -4.45
N ILE A 465 -13.72 -6.04 -3.22
CA ILE A 465 -13.04 -6.62 -2.06
C ILE A 465 -12.86 -8.13 -2.26
N GLN A 466 -11.61 -8.59 -2.28
CA GLN A 466 -11.27 -10.01 -2.31
C GLN A 466 -11.38 -10.57 -0.89
N LYS A 467 -12.31 -11.52 -0.68
CA LYS A 467 -12.59 -12.10 0.63
C LYS A 467 -11.79 -13.37 0.86
N SER A 468 -11.44 -13.59 2.13
CA SER A 468 -10.78 -14.84 2.53
C SER A 468 -11.70 -16.04 2.40
N VAL A 469 -11.10 -17.18 2.10
CA VAL A 469 -11.71 -18.51 2.26
C VAL A 469 -11.02 -19.24 3.41
N THR A 470 -11.76 -20.08 4.12
CA THR A 470 -11.18 -20.95 5.14
C THR A 470 -10.49 -22.14 4.49
N ILE A 471 -9.23 -22.37 4.84
CA ILE A 471 -8.48 -23.56 4.45
C ILE A 471 -7.94 -24.28 5.68
N TYR A 472 -7.58 -25.55 5.52
CA TYR A 472 -6.97 -26.37 6.56
C TYR A 472 -5.62 -26.88 6.10
N LEU A 473 -4.59 -26.63 6.90
CA LEU A 473 -3.28 -27.27 6.73
C LEU A 473 -3.22 -28.44 7.71
N THR A 474 -3.24 -29.66 7.20
CA THR A 474 -3.33 -30.88 8.01
C THR A 474 -1.96 -31.52 8.23
N ALA A 475 -1.84 -32.36 9.27
CA ALA A 475 -0.59 -33.03 9.62
C ALA A 475 -0.04 -33.92 8.49
N ASP A 476 -0.90 -34.51 7.66
CA ASP A 476 -0.56 -35.31 6.47
C ASP A 476 -0.18 -34.45 5.24
N LYS A 477 0.18 -33.18 5.44
CA LYS A 477 0.66 -32.24 4.40
C LYS A 477 -0.37 -31.88 3.33
N LYS A 478 -1.66 -32.05 3.61
CA LYS A 478 -2.73 -31.65 2.70
C LYS A 478 -3.28 -30.28 3.02
N VAL A 479 -3.75 -29.62 1.95
CA VAL A 479 -4.59 -28.42 2.01
C VAL A 479 -6.00 -28.85 1.64
N SER A 480 -6.98 -28.46 2.45
CA SER A 480 -8.41 -28.71 2.20
C SER A 480 -9.27 -27.50 2.58
N GLY A 481 -10.58 -27.57 2.37
CA GLY A 481 -11.53 -26.47 2.61
C GLY A 481 -11.79 -25.67 1.34
N GLY A 482 -11.66 -24.33 1.41
CA GLY A 482 -11.83 -23.42 0.29
C GLY A 482 -10.76 -23.52 -0.80
N ALA A 483 -9.73 -24.34 -0.59
CA ALA A 483 -8.74 -24.74 -1.58
C ALA A 483 -8.37 -26.22 -1.39
N SER A 484 -7.70 -26.82 -2.38
CA SER A 484 -7.22 -28.21 -2.30
C SER A 484 -5.81 -28.33 -2.86
N GLY A 485 -4.98 -29.14 -2.21
CA GLY A 485 -3.61 -29.40 -2.62
C GLY A 485 -2.73 -29.85 -1.46
N THR A 486 -1.49 -29.36 -1.42
CA THR A 486 -0.49 -29.76 -0.43
C THR A 486 0.26 -28.56 0.14
N TRP A 487 0.86 -28.74 1.30
CA TRP A 487 1.74 -27.75 1.91
C TRP A 487 3.04 -28.36 2.41
N SER A 488 4.09 -27.55 2.45
CA SER A 488 5.41 -27.91 2.99
C SER A 488 6.09 -26.68 3.58
N TYR A 489 7.00 -26.87 4.54
CA TYR A 489 7.74 -25.76 5.14
C TYR A 489 9.25 -26.00 5.05
N ASP A 490 9.98 -25.02 4.54
CA ASP A 490 11.43 -24.94 4.62
C ASP A 490 11.80 -23.98 5.76
N SER A 491 12.30 -24.55 6.85
CA SER A 491 12.71 -23.79 8.04
C SER A 491 14.00 -22.99 7.83
N THR A 492 14.86 -23.41 6.91
CA THR A 492 16.11 -22.71 6.59
C THR A 492 15.81 -21.44 5.78
N ALA A 493 14.98 -21.58 4.76
CA ALA A 493 14.53 -20.46 3.93
C ALA A 493 13.37 -19.65 4.55
N LYS A 494 12.87 -20.08 5.73
CA LYS A 494 11.64 -19.58 6.38
C LYS A 494 10.49 -19.40 5.37
N THR A 495 10.25 -20.42 4.55
CA THR A 495 9.31 -20.35 3.42
C THR A 495 8.29 -21.48 3.51
N LEU A 496 7.01 -21.11 3.61
CA LEU A 496 5.88 -22.02 3.54
C LEU A 496 5.42 -22.12 2.09
N THR A 497 5.30 -23.33 1.55
CA THR A 497 4.66 -23.55 0.25
C THR A 497 3.23 -24.02 0.47
N VAL A 498 2.25 -23.32 -0.08
CA VAL A 498 0.82 -23.69 -0.03
C VAL A 498 0.29 -23.80 -1.45
N ASN A 499 -0.18 -24.99 -1.85
CA ASN A 499 -0.69 -25.26 -3.20
C ASN A 499 0.27 -24.79 -4.31
N GLY A 500 1.58 -25.01 -4.12
CA GLY A 500 2.63 -24.63 -5.07
C GLY A 500 3.08 -23.16 -5.00
N VAL A 501 2.46 -22.34 -4.16
CA VAL A 501 2.87 -20.93 -3.97
C VAL A 501 3.84 -20.84 -2.80
N LYS A 502 5.04 -20.31 -3.04
CA LYS A 502 6.05 -20.03 -2.00
C LYS A 502 5.69 -18.73 -1.28
N CYS A 503 5.51 -18.81 0.03
CA CYS A 503 5.10 -17.70 0.88
C CYS A 503 6.14 -17.46 1.99
N LYS A 504 6.43 -16.19 2.24
CA LYS A 504 7.19 -15.75 3.41
C LYS A 504 6.27 -15.72 4.63
N VAL A 505 6.80 -16.13 5.77
CA VAL A 505 6.03 -16.30 7.02
C VAL A 505 6.46 -15.27 8.05
N SER A 506 5.51 -14.79 8.85
CA SER A 506 5.73 -13.81 9.90
C SER A 506 4.88 -14.12 11.13
N ASP A 507 5.47 -13.95 12.32
CA ASP A 507 4.69 -13.69 13.54
C ASP A 507 3.92 -12.39 13.34
N ALA A 508 2.63 -12.40 13.66
CA ALA A 508 1.69 -11.36 13.28
C ALA A 508 0.68 -11.06 14.40
N TRP A 509 -0.02 -9.94 14.24
CA TRP A 509 -1.12 -9.55 15.13
C TRP A 509 -2.42 -9.70 14.35
N ASP A 510 -3.36 -10.46 14.89
CA ASP A 510 -4.68 -10.62 14.29
C ASP A 510 -5.51 -9.37 14.56
N TRP A 511 -5.51 -8.45 13.58
CA TRP A 511 -6.21 -7.17 13.69
C TRP A 511 -7.73 -7.30 13.61
N GLU A 512 -8.20 -8.35 12.93
CA GLU A 512 -9.63 -8.63 12.70
C GLU A 512 -10.28 -9.45 13.82
N SER A 513 -9.52 -9.96 14.78
CA SER A 513 -10.08 -10.59 15.97
C SER A 513 -10.74 -9.58 16.91
N ALA A 514 -11.93 -9.90 17.42
CA ALA A 514 -12.62 -9.09 18.42
C ALA A 514 -11.76 -8.83 19.67
N THR A 515 -10.98 -9.85 20.06
CA THR A 515 -9.89 -9.71 21.03
C THR A 515 -8.59 -9.98 20.29
N ARG A 516 -7.95 -8.90 19.81
CA ARG A 516 -6.70 -8.98 19.06
C ARG A 516 -5.64 -9.77 19.82
N LYS A 517 -4.90 -10.60 19.09
CA LYS A 517 -3.95 -11.55 19.64
C LYS A 517 -2.86 -11.89 18.63
N VAL A 518 -1.79 -12.51 19.12
CA VAL A 518 -0.73 -13.02 18.25
C VAL A 518 -1.25 -14.14 17.34
N THR A 519 -0.74 -14.18 16.12
CA THR A 519 -1.00 -15.20 15.11
C THR A 519 0.21 -15.39 14.21
N ILE A 520 0.12 -16.31 13.26
CA ILE A 520 1.09 -16.48 12.18
C ILE A 520 0.40 -16.10 10.88
N SER A 521 1.11 -15.35 10.05
CA SER A 521 0.66 -15.00 8.71
C SER A 521 1.68 -15.42 7.65
N TYR A 522 1.23 -15.49 6.41
CA TYR A 522 2.11 -15.65 5.27
C TYR A 522 1.69 -14.77 4.10
N SER A 523 2.65 -14.39 3.27
CA SER A 523 2.44 -13.66 2.01
C SER A 523 3.34 -14.21 0.91
N GLY A 524 2.78 -14.40 -0.28
CA GLY A 524 3.49 -14.93 -1.44
C GLY A 524 2.91 -14.41 -2.75
N LEU A 525 3.54 -14.79 -3.85
CA LEU A 525 3.10 -14.48 -5.21
C LEU A 525 2.97 -15.76 -6.00
N THR A 526 1.88 -15.89 -6.77
CA THR A 526 1.84 -16.89 -7.84
C THR A 526 2.87 -16.55 -8.90
N ALA A 527 3.18 -17.49 -9.81
CA ALA A 527 4.07 -17.24 -10.94
C ALA A 527 3.60 -16.09 -11.86
N ALA A 528 2.29 -15.79 -11.86
CA ALA A 528 1.71 -14.66 -12.61
C ALA A 528 1.78 -13.32 -11.84
N GLY A 529 2.31 -13.31 -10.62
CA GLY A 529 2.39 -12.11 -9.78
C GLY A 529 1.11 -11.77 -9.02
N VAL A 530 0.22 -12.75 -8.80
CA VAL A 530 -1.00 -12.56 -8.00
C VAL A 530 -0.67 -12.78 -6.52
N PRO A 531 -0.97 -11.81 -5.61
CA PRO A 531 -0.71 -11.99 -4.19
C PRO A 531 -1.59 -13.06 -3.56
N VAL A 532 -0.97 -13.88 -2.72
CA VAL A 532 -1.63 -14.85 -1.85
C VAL A 532 -1.26 -14.52 -0.41
N TRP A 533 -2.26 -14.18 0.39
CA TRP A 533 -2.12 -13.87 1.80
C TRP A 533 -2.83 -14.94 2.62
N GLY A 534 -2.30 -15.24 3.80
CA GLY A 534 -3.03 -16.03 4.76
C GLY A 534 -2.69 -15.70 6.21
N LYS A 535 -3.64 -15.99 7.09
CA LYS A 535 -3.54 -15.83 8.53
C LYS A 535 -4.10 -17.06 9.23
N LYS A 536 -3.43 -17.53 10.27
CA LYS A 536 -3.91 -18.62 11.10
C LYS A 536 -5.05 -18.17 12.01
N ILE A 537 -6.09 -18.97 12.12
CA ILE A 537 -7.16 -18.78 13.10
C ILE A 537 -6.72 -19.47 14.38
N ASN A 538 -6.37 -18.67 15.38
CA ASN A 538 -5.98 -19.13 16.72
C ASN A 538 -7.17 -19.19 17.68
#